data_AF-A0A956BVN7-F1
#
_entry.id   AF-A0A956BVN7-F1
#
_cell.length_a   1.000
_cell.length_b   1.000
_cell.length_c   1.000
_cell.angle_alpha   90.00
_cell.angle_beta   90.00
_cell.angle_gamma   90.00
#
_symmetry.space_group_name_H-M   'P 1'
#
loop_
_entity.id
_entity.type
_entity.pdbx_description
1 polymer ?
#
loop_
_entity_poly.entity_id
_entity_poly.type
_entity_poly.pdbx_seq_one_letter_code
_entity_poly.pdbx_strand_id
1 'polypeptide(L)'
;MQTTRRHFIQITFAAGASALGLSACGDDSPSTGGGDAGMSLTVTIASNHGHVANVTMADVTAAADKTYDIQGSAGHTHSVTVTAADFATLTNTGSVTITSTTAVGHSHAVTITV
;
A
#
# COMPACT_ATOMS: atom_id res chain seq x y z
N MET A 1 43.05 31.54 31.68
CA MET A 1 41.79 31.15 32.36
C MET A 1 41.71 29.63 32.24
N GLN A 2 42.31 28.77 33.11
CA GLN A 2 42.06 28.55 34.56
C GLN A 2 40.56 28.71 34.84
N THR A 3 39.76 27.65 35.09
CA THR A 3 39.79 26.72 36.25
C THR A 3 38.85 25.52 35.99
N THR A 4 39.29 24.26 36.10
CA THR A 4 39.18 23.29 37.23
C THR A 4 37.86 22.54 37.44
N ARG A 5 37.97 21.20 37.38
CA ARG A 5 37.55 20.21 38.41
C ARG A 5 36.13 20.26 39.01
N ARG A 6 35.39 19.17 38.70
CA ARG A 6 34.63 18.26 39.61
C ARG A 6 33.27 18.71 40.17
N HIS A 7 32.44 17.68 40.40
CA HIS A 7 31.22 17.57 41.23
C HIS A 7 29.88 17.75 40.52
N PHE A 8 28.84 16.92 40.71
CA PHE A 8 28.61 15.73 41.54
C PHE A 8 27.22 15.23 41.10
N ILE A 9 27.06 13.95 40.77
CA ILE A 9 25.84 13.17 41.07
C ILE A 9 26.26 11.70 40.90
N GLN A 10 26.70 11.13 42.01
CA GLN A 10 26.56 9.71 42.28
C GLN A 10 25.15 9.50 42.83
N ILE A 11 24.34 8.66 42.20
CA ILE A 11 23.30 7.87 42.87
C ILE A 11 23.33 6.50 42.15
N THR A 12 24.18 5.59 42.60
CA THR A 12 23.88 4.44 43.49
C THR A 12 23.56 3.17 42.69
N PHE A 13 24.51 2.24 42.72
CA PHE A 13 24.30 0.84 42.36
C PHE A 13 23.29 0.20 43.33
N ALA A 14 22.27 -0.46 42.78
CA ALA A 14 21.59 -1.55 43.46
C ALA A 14 21.63 -2.77 42.55
N ALA A 15 22.31 -3.81 43.01
CA ALA A 15 22.48 -5.08 42.35
C ALA A 15 21.12 -5.82 42.27
N GLY A 16 20.78 -6.29 41.08
CA GLY A 16 19.74 -7.28 40.84
C GLY A 16 20.22 -8.20 39.72
N ALA A 17 20.70 -9.38 40.11
CA ALA A 17 21.16 -10.40 39.19
C ALA A 17 19.98 -10.96 38.39
N SER A 18 19.97 -10.70 37.08
CA SER A 18 19.23 -11.48 36.09
C SER A 18 20.17 -11.74 34.91
N ALA A 19 20.71 -12.94 34.87
CA ALA A 19 21.38 -13.47 33.69
C ALA A 19 20.33 -13.84 32.64
N LEU A 20 20.48 -13.31 31.43
CA LEU A 20 20.38 -13.99 30.12
C LEU A 20 20.47 -12.90 29.03
N GLY A 21 21.59 -12.87 28.29
CA GLY A 21 21.75 -12.12 27.04
C GLY A 21 20.85 -12.70 25.93
N LEU A 22 20.57 -12.02 24.81
CA LEU A 22 21.48 -11.28 23.95
C LEU A 22 20.75 -10.21 23.11
N SER A 23 21.52 -9.18 22.74
CA SER A 23 21.34 -8.25 21.60
C SER A 23 20.14 -7.30 21.60
N ALA A 24 20.23 -6.26 22.42
CA ALA A 24 19.66 -4.95 22.09
C ALA A 24 20.74 -4.12 21.38
N CYS A 25 20.82 -4.23 20.04
CA CYS A 25 21.30 -3.12 19.23
C CYS A 25 20.10 -2.21 18.97
N GLY A 26 20.01 -1.12 19.72
CA GLY A 26 19.13 -0.02 19.36
C GLY A 26 19.72 0.66 18.14
N ASP A 27 19.11 0.41 16.98
CA ASP A 27 19.18 1.31 15.84
C ASP A 27 17.80 1.97 15.76
N ASP A 28 17.72 3.21 16.24
CA ASP A 28 16.59 4.10 15.99
C ASP A 28 16.57 4.47 14.50
N SER A 29 16.18 3.50 13.67
CA SER A 29 15.73 3.76 12.31
C SER A 29 14.20 3.79 12.35
N PRO A 30 13.55 4.94 12.13
CA PRO A 30 12.10 4.95 12.04
C PRO A 30 11.69 3.99 10.93
N SER A 31 10.79 3.07 11.27
CA SER A 31 9.96 2.36 10.31
C SER A 31 9.09 3.39 9.59
N THR A 32 9.69 4.14 8.67
CA THR A 32 8.96 4.74 7.56
C THR A 32 8.69 3.60 6.60
N GLY A 33 7.39 3.33 6.42
CA GLY A 33 6.85 2.17 5.73
C GLY A 33 7.59 1.81 4.46
N GLY A 34 7.62 0.50 4.18
CA GLY A 34 8.16 -0.05 2.95
C GLY A 34 7.74 0.82 1.80
N GLY A 35 8.73 1.53 1.23
CA GLY A 35 8.51 2.39 0.10
C GLY A 35 7.95 1.51 -1.00
N ASP A 36 6.69 1.77 -1.38
CA ASP A 36 6.15 1.32 -2.66
C ASP A 36 7.20 1.74 -3.69
N ALA A 37 7.91 0.77 -4.25
CA ALA A 37 8.99 1.03 -5.18
C ALA A 37 8.37 1.59 -6.48
N GLY A 38 8.07 2.88 -6.52
CA GLY A 38 7.88 3.71 -7.71
C GLY A 38 6.86 3.29 -8.76
N MET A 39 6.09 2.20 -8.57
CA MET A 39 5.13 1.74 -9.57
C MET A 39 3.89 2.64 -9.54
N SER A 40 3.64 3.32 -10.65
CA SER A 40 2.50 4.22 -10.80
C SER A 40 1.32 3.45 -11.37
N LEU A 41 0.30 3.23 -10.56
CA LEU A 41 -0.91 2.55 -11.01
C LEU A 41 -1.78 3.51 -11.83
N THR A 42 -2.16 3.10 -13.03
CA THR A 42 -3.10 3.83 -13.89
C THR A 42 -4.30 2.96 -14.22
N VAL A 43 -5.50 3.54 -14.19
CA VAL A 43 -6.73 2.87 -14.62
C VAL A 43 -7.37 3.65 -15.76
N THR A 44 -7.65 2.96 -16.86
CA THR A 44 -8.33 3.51 -18.04
C THR A 44 -9.64 2.76 -18.25
N ILE A 45 -10.72 3.48 -18.55
CA ILE A 45 -12.03 2.92 -18.86
C ILE A 45 -12.34 3.26 -20.31
N ALA A 46 -12.58 2.26 -21.16
CA ALA A 46 -12.90 2.47 -22.57
C ALA A 46 -14.28 3.13 -22.73
N SER A 47 -14.44 4.07 -23.66
CA SER A 47 -15.70 4.83 -23.85
C SER A 47 -16.20 5.50 -22.56
N ASN A 48 -15.27 5.99 -21.73
CA ASN A 48 -15.60 6.60 -20.45
C ASN A 48 -16.42 7.89 -20.62
N HIS A 49 -17.49 8.01 -19.86
CA HIS A 49 -18.37 9.18 -19.82
C HIS A 49 -18.64 9.66 -18.39
N GLY A 50 -17.76 9.34 -17.44
CA GLY A 50 -17.84 9.78 -16.04
C GLY A 50 -17.46 8.73 -15.00
N HIS A 51 -17.14 7.51 -15.42
CA HIS A 51 -16.72 6.40 -14.58
C HIS A 51 -15.31 6.60 -14.01
N VAL A 52 -15.11 6.09 -12.79
CA VAL A 52 -13.83 6.14 -12.07
C VAL A 52 -13.66 4.84 -11.29
N ALA A 53 -12.48 4.22 -11.38
CA ALA A 53 -12.14 3.05 -10.59
C ALA A 53 -10.90 3.33 -9.73
N ASN A 54 -11.05 3.24 -8.41
CA ASN A 54 -10.00 3.55 -7.44
C ASN A 54 -9.25 2.28 -7.00
N VAL A 55 -8.54 1.64 -7.94
CA VAL A 55 -7.64 0.52 -7.63
C VAL A 55 -6.37 1.09 -6.98
N THR A 56 -5.87 0.46 -5.93
CA THR A 56 -4.69 0.93 -5.18
C THR A 56 -3.54 -0.07 -5.24
N MET A 57 -2.30 0.39 -5.02
CA MET A 57 -1.14 -0.51 -4.92
C MET A 57 -1.25 -1.48 -3.73
N ALA A 58 -1.95 -1.07 -2.66
CA ALA A 58 -2.27 -1.94 -1.53
C ALA A 58 -3.16 -3.11 -1.96
N ASP A 59 -4.12 -2.88 -2.85
CA ASP A 59 -4.97 -3.95 -3.41
C ASP A 59 -4.16 -4.90 -4.30
N VAL A 60 -3.27 -4.35 -5.13
CA VAL A 60 -2.33 -5.15 -5.94
C VAL A 60 -1.45 -6.04 -5.06
N THR A 61 -0.94 -5.50 -3.96
CA THR A 61 -0.10 -6.22 -3.00
C THR A 61 -0.88 -7.27 -2.22
N ALA A 62 -2.13 -6.97 -1.84
CA ALA A 62 -2.99 -7.91 -1.14
C ALA A 62 -3.38 -9.11 -2.01
N ALA A 63 -3.46 -8.93 -3.34
CA ALA A 63 -3.73 -9.97 -4.33
C ALA A 63 -4.96 -10.82 -3.97
N ALA A 64 -6.04 -10.16 -3.53
CA ALA A 64 -7.31 -10.80 -3.18
C ALA A 64 -8.44 -10.25 -4.06
N ASP A 65 -9.42 -11.09 -4.37
CA ASP A 65 -10.59 -10.71 -5.16
C ASP A 65 -11.25 -9.45 -4.58
N LYS A 66 -11.44 -8.43 -5.42
CA LYS A 66 -12.07 -7.18 -5.01
C LYS A 66 -12.97 -6.64 -6.11
N THR A 67 -14.18 -6.26 -5.72
CA THR A 67 -15.14 -5.61 -6.61
C THR A 67 -15.15 -4.12 -6.35
N TYR A 68 -15.01 -3.33 -7.42
CA TYR A 68 -15.06 -1.87 -7.39
C TYR A 68 -16.36 -1.40 -8.03
N ASP A 69 -17.09 -0.53 -7.34
CA ASP A 69 -18.07 0.35 -7.99
C ASP A 69 -17.29 1.35 -8.83
N ILE A 70 -17.71 1.54 -10.08
CA ILE A 70 -17.04 2.46 -11.02
C ILE A 70 -17.94 3.61 -11.49
N GLN A 71 -19.02 3.94 -10.78
CA GLN A 71 -19.95 5.00 -11.19
C GLN A 71 -19.25 6.33 -11.42
N GLY A 72 -18.41 6.78 -10.47
CA GLY A 72 -17.82 8.11 -10.52
C GLY A 72 -18.91 9.20 -10.57
N SER A 73 -18.86 10.05 -11.60
CA SER A 73 -19.88 11.07 -11.90
C SER A 73 -20.86 10.64 -13.01
N ALA A 74 -20.79 9.39 -13.48
CA ALA A 74 -21.68 8.90 -14.53
C ALA A 74 -23.14 8.80 -14.05
N GLY A 75 -24.08 8.81 -15.01
CA GLY A 75 -25.52 8.74 -14.73
C GLY A 75 -26.02 7.36 -14.26
N HIS A 76 -25.18 6.33 -14.32
CA HIS A 76 -25.50 4.96 -13.87
C HIS A 76 -24.25 4.27 -13.30
N THR A 77 -24.47 3.21 -12.52
CA THR A 77 -23.37 2.41 -11.93
C THR A 77 -23.00 1.23 -12.83
N HIS A 78 -21.71 0.90 -12.82
CA HIS A 78 -21.17 -0.39 -13.18
C HIS A 78 -20.28 -0.87 -12.04
N SER A 79 -19.92 -2.14 -12.07
CA SER A 79 -18.93 -2.72 -11.17
C SER A 79 -17.91 -3.54 -11.96
N VAL A 80 -16.68 -3.61 -11.44
CA VAL A 80 -15.63 -4.48 -11.98
C VAL A 80 -15.04 -5.31 -10.85
N THR A 81 -14.96 -6.62 -11.05
CA THR A 81 -14.28 -7.52 -10.11
C THR A 81 -12.87 -7.79 -10.65
N VAL A 82 -11.86 -7.40 -9.88
CA VAL A 82 -10.45 -7.73 -10.12
C VAL A 82 -10.11 -8.90 -9.23
N THR A 83 -9.77 -10.04 -9.84
CA THR A 83 -9.47 -11.27 -9.11
C THR A 83 -8.02 -11.30 -8.61
N ALA A 84 -7.71 -12.21 -7.68
CA ALA A 84 -6.34 -12.52 -7.28
C ALA A 84 -5.45 -12.87 -8.48
N ALA A 85 -6.00 -13.58 -9.48
CA ALA A 85 -5.29 -13.93 -10.71
C ALA A 85 -5.03 -12.71 -11.61
N ASP A 86 -5.93 -11.72 -11.61
CA ASP A 86 -5.74 -10.47 -12.33
C ASP A 86 -4.64 -9.61 -11.68
N PHE A 87 -4.60 -9.55 -10.35
CA PHE A 87 -3.50 -8.88 -9.63
C PHE A 87 -2.16 -9.59 -9.86
N ALA A 88 -2.15 -10.92 -9.86
CA ALA A 88 -0.97 -11.70 -10.25
C ALA A 88 -0.57 -11.42 -11.71
N THR A 89 -1.53 -11.27 -12.62
CA THR A 89 -1.23 -10.90 -14.01
C THR A 89 -0.63 -9.50 -14.08
N LEU A 90 -1.25 -8.52 -13.43
CA LEU A 90 -0.80 -7.14 -13.38
C LEU A 90 0.65 -7.01 -12.88
N THR A 91 1.02 -7.76 -11.84
CA THR A 91 2.40 -7.77 -11.31
C THR A 91 3.41 -8.44 -12.24
N ASN A 92 2.99 -9.45 -13.03
CA ASN A 92 3.88 -10.18 -13.93
C ASN A 92 4.02 -9.53 -15.32
N THR A 93 2.95 -8.91 -15.84
CA THR A 93 2.89 -8.40 -17.21
C THR A 93 2.84 -6.87 -17.30
N GLY A 94 2.55 -6.20 -16.18
CA GLY A 94 2.34 -4.75 -16.12
C GLY A 94 0.95 -4.29 -16.60
N SER A 95 0.07 -5.19 -17.06
CA SER A 95 -1.27 -4.81 -17.50
C SER A 95 -2.31 -5.93 -17.41
N VAL A 96 -3.55 -5.57 -17.08
CA VAL A 96 -4.72 -6.43 -17.20
C VAL A 96 -5.90 -5.62 -17.75
N THR A 97 -6.75 -6.24 -18.55
CA THR A 97 -8.01 -5.64 -19.05
C THR A 97 -9.19 -6.52 -18.67
N ILE A 98 -10.19 -5.92 -18.01
CA ILE A 98 -11.33 -6.61 -17.42
C ILE A 98 -12.61 -5.92 -17.88
N THR A 99 -13.62 -6.68 -18.25
CA THR A 99 -14.93 -6.13 -18.63
C THR A 99 -15.77 -5.87 -17.38
N SER A 100 -16.34 -4.67 -17.25
CA SER A 100 -17.30 -4.34 -16.19
C SER A 100 -18.61 -5.12 -16.34
N THR A 101 -19.44 -5.09 -15.31
CA THR A 101 -20.84 -5.53 -15.43
C THR A 101 -21.59 -4.73 -16.50
N THR A 102 -22.60 -5.37 -17.11
CA THR A 102 -23.49 -4.71 -18.06
C THR A 102 -24.58 -3.96 -17.31
N ALA A 103 -24.68 -2.65 -17.52
CA ALA A 103 -25.75 -1.82 -17.02
C ALA A 103 -26.23 -0.89 -18.14
N VAL A 104 -27.53 -0.57 -18.16
CA VAL A 104 -28.14 0.31 -19.16
C VAL A 104 -27.76 -0.07 -20.61
N GLY A 105 -27.65 -1.38 -20.88
CA GLY A 105 -27.40 -1.92 -22.21
C GLY A 105 -25.95 -1.92 -22.70
N HIS A 106 -24.95 -1.55 -21.89
CA HIS A 106 -23.53 -1.62 -22.26
C HIS A 106 -22.62 -1.99 -21.09
N SER A 107 -21.33 -2.20 -21.38
CA SER A 107 -20.25 -2.41 -20.41
C SER A 107 -19.00 -1.67 -20.88
N HIS A 108 -18.01 -1.57 -20.00
CA HIS A 108 -16.73 -0.95 -20.30
C HIS A 108 -15.58 -1.94 -20.15
N ALA A 109 -14.59 -1.85 -21.04
CA ALA A 109 -13.29 -2.47 -20.80
C ALA A 109 -12.48 -1.56 -19.86
N VAL A 110 -12.09 -2.11 -18.70
CA VAL A 110 -11.28 -1.45 -17.68
C VAL A 110 -9.85 -2.00 -17.77
N THR A 111 -8.91 -1.17 -18.17
CA THR A 111 -7.48 -1.52 -18.26
C THR A 111 -6.74 -0.93 -17.07
N ILE A 112 -6.01 -1.78 -16.33
CA ILE A 112 -5.16 -1.40 -15.21
C ILE A 112 -3.71 -1.64 -15.63
N THR A 113 -2.81 -0.69 -15.34
CA THR A 113 -1.36 -0.81 -15.58
C THR A 113 -0.57 -0.35 -14.37
N VAL A 114 0.61 -0.94 -14.15
CA VAL A 114 1.56 -0.61 -13.05
C VAL A 114 2.95 -0.31 -13.56
#